data_AF-A0A838FLG4-F1
#
_entry.id   AF-A0A838FLG4-F1
#
_cell.length_a   1.000
_cell.length_b   1.000
_cell.length_c   1.000
_cell.angle_alpha   90.00
_cell.angle_beta   90.00
_cell.angle_gamma   90.00
#
_symmetry.space_group_name_H-M   'P 1'
#
loop_
_entity.id
_entity.type
_entity.pdbx_description
1 polymer ?
#
loop_
_entity_poly.entity_id
_entity_poly.type
_entity_poly.pdbx_seq_one_letter_code
_entity_poly.pdbx_strand_id
1 'polypeptide(L)'
;CAKACPTDSIQFGPYEELVERAKGRVAELHRRGQTDAYLYGAGDEPGEELAGGLGAFFLLSDPPERFGLPAQAESPIQENVVPATLAAVGAGVLAAAGVAAAFLLPGGHSR
;
A
#
# COMPACT_ATOMS: atom_id res chain seq x y z
N CYS A 1 20.62 0.14 -2.80
CA CYS A 1 20.62 -0.72 -4.01
C CYS A 1 20.71 0.10 -5.30
N ALA A 2 19.80 1.05 -5.55
CA ALA A 2 19.81 1.89 -6.77
C ALA A 2 21.20 2.47 -7.14
N LYS A 3 21.85 3.17 -6.20
CA LYS A 3 23.20 3.76 -6.40
C LYS A 3 24.30 2.77 -6.79
N ALA A 4 24.14 1.48 -6.45
CA ALA A 4 25.15 0.46 -6.73
C ALA A 4 24.88 -0.30 -8.04
N CYS A 5 23.70 -0.13 -8.66
CA CYS A 5 23.33 -0.87 -9.85
C CYS A 5 24.07 -0.31 -11.08
N PRO A 6 24.94 -1.09 -11.74
CA PRO A 6 25.76 -0.57 -12.84
C PRO A 6 24.99 -0.40 -14.16
N THR A 7 23.79 -1.00 -14.25
CA THR A 7 22.96 -1.02 -15.46
C THR A 7 21.73 -0.13 -15.36
N ASP A 8 21.59 0.63 -14.26
CA ASP A 8 20.40 1.43 -13.94
C ASP A 8 19.09 0.62 -13.95
N SER A 9 19.16 -0.67 -13.61
CA SER A 9 17.99 -1.55 -13.50
C SER A 9 17.11 -1.20 -12.30
N ILE A 10 17.65 -0.46 -11.32
CA ILE A 10 16.91 0.02 -10.14
C ILE A 10 17.04 1.54 -10.10
N GLN A 11 15.91 2.23 -10.21
CA GLN A 11 15.82 3.68 -10.13
C GLN A 11 15.01 4.09 -8.90
N PHE A 12 15.35 5.23 -8.31
CA PHE A 12 14.70 5.75 -7.10
C PHE A 12 14.47 7.25 -7.24
N GLY A 13 13.30 7.72 -6.82
CA GLY A 13 12.82 9.08 -7.06
C GLY A 13 11.31 9.20 -6.78
N PRO A 14 10.69 10.32 -7.18
CA PRO A 14 9.25 10.53 -7.06
C PRO A 14 8.46 9.44 -7.80
N TYR A 15 7.43 8.90 -7.18
CA TYR A 15 6.70 7.72 -7.68
C TYR A 15 6.10 7.99 -9.05
N GLU A 16 5.41 9.11 -9.21
CA GLU A 16 4.67 9.51 -10.40
C GLU A 16 5.62 9.69 -11.60
N GLU A 17 6.77 10.32 -11.38
CA GLU A 17 7.81 10.49 -12.40
C GLU A 17 8.39 9.14 -12.85
N LEU A 18 8.62 8.23 -11.91
CA LEU A 18 9.11 6.89 -12.21
C LEU A 18 8.07 6.07 -12.98
N VAL A 19 6.79 6.13 -12.60
CA VAL A 19 5.70 5.43 -13.29
C VAL A 19 5.59 5.92 -14.73
N GLU A 20 5.63 7.23 -14.96
CA GLU A 20 5.56 7.79 -16.32
C GLU A 20 6.76 7.36 -17.19
N ARG A 21 7.96 7.40 -16.62
CA ARG A 21 9.17 6.90 -17.29
C ARG A 21 9.07 5.42 -17.62
N ALA A 22 8.51 4.62 -16.71
CA ALA A 22 8.36 3.18 -16.89
C ALA A 22 7.30 2.84 -17.96
N LYS A 23 6.19 3.58 -18.04
CA LYS A 23 5.21 3.49 -19.13
C LYS A 23 5.86 3.75 -20.48
N GLY A 24 6.69 4.80 -20.58
CA GLY A 24 7.48 5.08 -21.78
C GLY A 24 8.42 3.92 -22.15
N ARG A 25 9.04 3.28 -21.15
CA ARG A 25 9.92 2.12 -21.37
C ARG A 25 9.14 0.89 -21.86
N VAL A 26 7.96 0.62 -21.32
CA VAL A 26 7.07 -0.47 -21.81
C VAL A 26 6.71 -0.23 -23.26
N ALA A 27 6.27 0.97 -23.62
CA ALA A 27 5.94 1.30 -25.01
C ALA A 27 7.14 1.11 -25.96
N GLU A 28 8.35 1.45 -25.52
CA GLU A 28 9.56 1.21 -26.29
C GLU A 28 9.88 -0.28 -26.45
N LEU A 29 9.66 -1.10 -25.42
CA LEU A 29 9.87 -2.55 -25.49
C LEU A 29 8.86 -3.20 -26.45
N HIS A 30 7.59 -2.78 -26.38
CA HIS A 30 6.56 -3.23 -27.31
C HIS A 30 6.93 -2.91 -28.76
N ARG A 31 7.44 -1.70 -29.04
CA ARG A 31 7.93 -1.32 -30.38
C ARG A 31 9.10 -2.20 -30.87
N ARG A 32 9.88 -2.77 -29.96
CA ARG A 32 10.99 -3.69 -30.26
C ARG A 32 10.57 -5.15 -30.37
N GLY A 33 9.28 -5.44 -30.31
CA GLY A 33 8.71 -6.79 -30.42
C GLY A 33 8.55 -7.54 -29.09
N GLN A 34 8.93 -6.93 -27.95
CA GLN A 34 8.74 -7.53 -26.62
C GLN A 34 7.34 -7.17 -26.09
N THR A 35 6.30 -7.77 -26.66
CA THR A 35 4.89 -7.39 -26.39
C THR A 35 4.39 -7.75 -25.00
N ASP A 36 5.07 -8.67 -24.31
CA ASP A 36 4.67 -9.16 -22.99
C ASP A 36 5.16 -8.26 -21.84
N ALA A 37 5.75 -7.10 -22.16
CA ALA A 37 6.22 -6.16 -21.14
C ALA A 37 5.06 -5.41 -20.46
N TYR A 38 5.01 -5.36 -19.13
CA TYR A 38 4.00 -4.63 -18.36
C TYR A 38 4.57 -4.10 -17.04
N LEU A 39 3.84 -3.20 -16.38
CA LEU A 39 4.16 -2.72 -15.05
C LEU A 39 3.39 -3.51 -14.00
N TYR A 40 4.09 -4.03 -13.01
CA TYR A 40 3.54 -4.75 -11.88
C TYR A 40 3.60 -3.88 -10.63
N GLY A 41 2.45 -3.67 -9.98
CA GLY A 41 2.32 -2.84 -8.78
C GLY A 41 2.32 -1.33 -9.05
N ALA A 42 1.90 -0.91 -10.25
CA ALA A 42 1.78 0.49 -10.61
C ALA A 42 0.67 0.74 -11.63
N GLY A 43 -0.01 1.87 -11.49
CA GLY A 43 -1.07 2.29 -12.41
C GLY A 43 -2.41 1.58 -12.19
N ASP A 44 -2.58 0.91 -11.05
CA ASP A 44 -3.84 0.33 -10.61
C ASP A 44 -4.83 1.44 -10.22
N GLU A 45 -6.12 1.21 -10.40
CA GLU A 45 -7.17 2.14 -9.96
C GLU A 45 -7.25 2.19 -8.42
N PRO A 46 -7.70 3.32 -7.84
CA PRO A 46 -7.84 3.45 -6.39
C PRO A 46 -8.71 2.34 -5.79
N GLY A 47 -8.16 1.57 -4.85
CA GLY A 47 -8.82 0.43 -4.21
C GLY A 47 -8.54 -0.94 -4.85
N GLU A 48 -7.88 -0.98 -6.01
CA GLU A 48 -7.45 -2.21 -6.69
C GLU A 48 -5.92 -2.40 -6.63
N GLU A 49 -5.21 -1.53 -5.91
CA GLU A 49 -3.76 -1.58 -5.84
C GLU A 49 -3.27 -2.85 -5.17
N LEU A 50 -2.25 -3.46 -5.75
CA LEU A 50 -1.62 -4.63 -5.18
C LEU A 50 -1.10 -4.33 -3.77
N ALA A 51 -1.50 -5.16 -2.79
CA ALA A 51 -1.25 -4.97 -1.36
C ALA A 51 -1.66 -3.57 -0.84
N GLY A 52 -2.68 -2.95 -1.44
CA GLY A 52 -3.16 -1.63 -1.09
C GLY A 52 -2.16 -0.50 -1.35
N GLY A 53 -1.32 -0.67 -2.38
CA GLY A 53 -0.37 0.31 -2.86
C GLY A 53 1.07 -0.05 -2.52
N LEU A 54 1.85 -0.44 -3.53
CA LEU A 54 3.28 -0.68 -3.36
C LEU A 54 4.07 0.63 -3.56
N GLY A 55 4.94 0.96 -2.61
CA GLY A 55 5.93 2.04 -2.76
C GLY A 55 7.06 1.73 -3.76
N ALA A 56 7.00 0.58 -4.42
CA ALA A 56 7.94 0.12 -5.43
C ALA A 56 7.19 -0.73 -6.46
N PHE A 57 7.57 -0.64 -7.72
CA PHE A 57 6.95 -1.37 -8.82
C PHE A 57 8.02 -1.91 -9.75
N PHE A 58 7.63 -2.83 -10.63
CA PHE A 58 8.56 -3.54 -11.52
C PHE A 58 8.06 -3.52 -12.96
N LEU A 59 8.99 -3.50 -13.91
CA LEU A 59 8.69 -3.81 -15.31
C LEU A 59 9.01 -5.27 -15.54
N LEU A 60 7.98 -6.07 -15.80
CA LEU A 60 8.10 -7.51 -16.01
C LEU A 60 7.87 -7.84 -17.49
N SER A 61 8.40 -8.97 -17.95
CA SER A 61 8.19 -9.50 -19.31
C SER A 61 7.56 -10.90 -19.29
N ASP A 62 7.20 -11.36 -18.10
CA ASP A 62 6.66 -12.68 -17.81
C ASP A 62 5.71 -12.57 -16.60
N PRO A 63 4.87 -13.58 -16.34
CA PRO A 63 4.02 -13.61 -15.15
C PRO A 63 4.81 -13.42 -13.85
N PRO A 64 4.24 -12.73 -12.85
CA PRO A 64 4.95 -12.38 -11.61
C PRO A 64 5.44 -13.62 -10.84
N GLU A 65 4.72 -14.74 -10.93
CA GLU A 65 5.04 -16.00 -10.25
C GLU A 65 6.40 -16.55 -10.66
N ARG A 66 6.82 -16.31 -11.92
CA ARG A 66 8.14 -16.71 -12.40
C ARG A 66 9.26 -16.02 -11.63
N PHE A 67 8.99 -14.82 -11.12
CA PHE A 67 9.92 -14.03 -10.31
C PHE A 67 9.69 -14.22 -8.79
N GLY A 68 8.80 -15.15 -8.39
CA GLY A 68 8.42 -15.34 -6.99
C GLY A 68 7.52 -14.22 -6.45
N LEU A 69 6.92 -13.43 -7.34
CA LEU A 69 5.97 -12.37 -6.99
C LEU A 69 4.54 -12.91 -7.11
N PRO A 70 3.64 -12.57 -6.18
CA PRO A 70 2.24 -13.03 -6.25
C PRO A 70 1.42 -12.21 -7.25
N ALA A 71 0.62 -12.83 -8.15
CA ALA A 71 -0.30 -12.09 -9.02
C ALA A 71 -1.32 -11.24 -8.26
N GLN A 72 -1.73 -11.68 -7.08
CA GLN A 72 -2.63 -10.96 -6.18
C GLN A 72 -2.02 -10.90 -4.78
N ALA A 73 -1.99 -9.72 -4.19
CA ALA A 73 -1.60 -9.55 -2.80
C ALA A 73 -2.63 -8.67 -2.10
N GLU A 74 -3.22 -9.21 -1.04
CA GLU A 74 -4.17 -8.51 -0.18
C GLU A 74 -3.38 -7.86 0.97
N SER A 75 -3.84 -6.70 1.45
CA SER A 75 -3.24 -6.04 2.62
C SER A 75 -4.21 -6.09 3.80
N PRO A 76 -4.00 -7.02 4.75
CA PRO A 76 -4.86 -7.13 5.93
C PRO A 76 -4.95 -5.82 6.73
N ILE A 77 -3.90 -5.00 6.69
CA ILE A 77 -3.89 -3.70 7.36
C ILE A 77 -4.88 -2.75 6.69
N GLN A 78 -4.86 -2.66 5.35
CA GLN A 78 -5.75 -1.78 4.60
C GLN A 78 -7.21 -2.24 4.71
N GLU A 79 -7.46 -3.54 4.72
CA GLU A 79 -8.82 -4.10 4.90
C GLU A 79 -9.39 -3.81 6.29
N ASN A 80 -8.54 -3.86 7.33
CA ASN A 80 -8.98 -3.75 8.72
C ASN A 80 -8.89 -2.34 9.29
N VAL A 81 -8.39 -1.35 8.55
CA VAL A 81 -8.18 0.01 9.08
C VAL A 81 -9.49 0.66 9.54
N VAL A 82 -10.57 0.51 8.78
CA VAL A 82 -11.89 1.07 9.11
C VAL A 82 -12.49 0.40 10.35
N PRO A 83 -12.65 -0.93 10.42
CA PRO A 83 -13.22 -1.58 11.61
C PRO A 83 -12.34 -1.37 12.85
N ALA A 84 -11.01 -1.40 12.70
CA ALA A 84 -10.10 -1.13 13.83
C ALA A 84 -10.24 0.31 14.35
N THR A 85 -10.35 1.29 13.44
CA THR A 85 -10.54 2.70 13.83
C THR A 85 -11.88 2.89 14.53
N LEU A 86 -12.96 2.30 14.03
CA LEU A 86 -14.28 2.37 14.66
C LEU A 86 -14.27 1.74 16.06
N ALA A 87 -13.64 0.57 16.21
CA ALA A 87 -13.51 -0.09 17.50
C ALA A 87 -12.71 0.76 18.49
N ALA A 88 -11.59 1.36 18.05
CA ALA A 88 -10.75 2.23 18.87
C ALA A 88 -11.50 3.49 19.31
N VAL A 89 -12.22 4.15 18.39
CA VAL A 89 -13.05 5.33 18.70
C VAL A 89 -14.15 4.95 19.68
N GLY A 90 -14.86 3.83 19.44
CA GLY A 90 -15.91 3.35 20.34
C GLY A 90 -15.39 3.06 21.75
N ALA A 91 -14.25 2.38 21.86
CA ALA A 91 -13.60 2.12 23.14
C ALA A 91 -13.19 3.42 23.85
N GLY A 92 -12.65 4.40 23.10
CA GLY A 92 -12.29 5.72 23.64
C GLY A 92 -13.50 6.48 24.18
N VAL A 93 -14.61 6.48 23.46
CA VAL A 93 -15.87 7.12 23.91
C VAL A 93 -16.40 6.44 25.18
N LEU A 94 -16.42 5.10 25.23
CA LEU A 94 -16.85 4.36 26.41
C LEU A 94 -15.96 4.62 27.63
N ALA A 95 -14.64 4.65 27.43
CA ALA A 95 -13.70 4.97 28.50
C ALA A 95 -13.92 6.40 29.03
N ALA A 96 -14.07 7.38 28.14
CA ALA A 96 -14.35 8.77 28.52
C ALA A 96 -15.68 8.91 29.27
N ALA A 97 -16.73 8.20 28.83
CA ALA A 97 -18.02 8.16 29.53
C ALA A 97 -17.89 7.54 30.92
N GLY A 98 -17.14 6.44 31.06
CA GLY A 98 -16.87 5.81 32.36
C GLY A 98 -16.14 6.73 33.32
N VAL A 99 -15.12 7.45 32.83
CA VAL A 99 -14.40 8.47 33.62
C VAL A 99 -15.36 9.59 34.04
N ALA A 100 -16.13 10.15 33.11
CA ALA A 100 -17.09 11.21 33.42
C ALA A 100 -18.12 10.77 34.47
N ALA A 101 -18.66 9.55 34.34
CA ALA A 101 -19.59 8.97 35.30
C ALA A 101 -18.98 8.84 36.70
N ALA A 102 -17.71 8.43 36.80
CA ALA A 102 -17.01 8.32 38.08
C ALA A 102 -16.84 9.67 38.81
N PHE A 103 -16.72 10.78 38.08
CA PHE A 103 -16.63 12.13 38.65
C PHE A 103 -18.00 12.79 38.89
N LEU A 104 -19.02 12.46 38.10
CA LEU A 104 -20.34 13.11 38.13
C LEU A 104 -21.36 12.41 39.03
N LEU A 105 -21.19 11.12 39.33
CA LEU A 105 -22.08 10.39 40.24
C LEU A 105 -21.72 10.67 41.71
N PRO A 106 -22.59 11.37 42.48
CA PRO A 106 -22.32 11.66 43.88
C PRO A 106 -22.59 10.40 44.72
N GLY A 107 -21.57 9.57 44.98
CA GLY A 107 -21.78 8.39 45.82
C GLY A 107 -20.62 7.43 46.10
N GLY A 108 -19.38 7.72 45.71
CA GLY A 108 -18.27 6.76 45.85
C GLY A 108 -17.08 7.16 46.71
N HIS A 109 -17.02 8.40 47.23
CA HIS A 109 -15.90 8.86 48.07
C HIS A 109 -16.30 8.85 49.54
N SER A 110 -16.33 7.67 50.14
CA SER A 110 -16.39 7.51 51.60
C SER A 110 -15.26 6.59 52.07
N ARG A 111 -14.20 7.25 52.55
CA ARG A 111 -13.01 6.77 53.30
C ARG A 111 -12.01 5.89 52.57
#